data_AF-A0A4S2HMP1-F1
#
_entry.id   AF-A0A4S2HMP1-F1
#
_cell.length_a   1.000
_cell.length_b   1.000
_cell.length_c   1.000
_cell.angle_alpha   90.00
_cell.angle_beta   90.00
_cell.angle_gamma   90.00
#
_symmetry.space_group_name_H-M   'P 1'
#
loop_
_entity.id
_entity.type
_entity.pdbx_description
1 polymer ?
#
loop_
_entity_poly.entity_id
_entity_poly.type
_entity_poly.pdbx_seq_one_letter_code
_entity_poly.pdbx_strand_id
1 'polypeptide(L)'
;MKMQLEKTDYAVGLAAAASLIGLAIYIFTSVSGYLASSPVNWLPVAGTGIAVILMAVLIFMKQKFSLLAADSMMIGSAALLLYSIYEFVLGRVSLAADVYFIPVNYPPSEAAALHISIAGLVLYFAADLALIIAAFMKRSEEK
;
A
#
# COMPACT_ATOMS: atom_id res chain seq x y z
N MET A 1 -17.69 -26.38 4.14
CA MET A 1 -18.39 -25.13 3.73
C MET A 1 -17.53 -24.45 2.67
N LYS A 2 -18.00 -24.31 1.43
CA LYS A 2 -17.24 -23.60 0.38
C LYS A 2 -17.36 -22.09 0.67
N MET A 3 -16.22 -21.40 0.79
CA MET A 3 -16.19 -19.95 0.86
C MET A 3 -16.62 -19.39 -0.50
N GLN A 4 -17.76 -18.71 -0.57
CA GLN A 4 -18.18 -17.98 -1.76
C GLN A 4 -17.67 -16.53 -1.64
N LEU A 5 -16.83 -16.13 -2.59
CA LEU A 5 -16.28 -14.78 -2.67
C LEU A 5 -17.28 -13.84 -3.32
N GLU A 6 -17.54 -12.71 -2.68
CA GLU A 6 -18.39 -11.65 -3.20
C GLU A 6 -17.57 -10.59 -3.94
N LYS A 7 -18.24 -9.72 -4.69
CA LYS A 7 -17.57 -8.67 -5.48
C LYS A 7 -16.70 -7.76 -4.60
N THR A 8 -17.19 -7.46 -3.40
CA THR A 8 -16.44 -6.71 -2.37
C THR A 8 -15.16 -7.44 -1.95
N ASP A 9 -15.20 -8.77 -1.80
CA ASP A 9 -14.03 -9.57 -1.41
C ASP A 9 -12.92 -9.54 -2.48
N TYR A 10 -13.30 -9.50 -3.76
CA TYR A 10 -12.34 -9.34 -4.86
C TYR A 10 -11.67 -7.97 -4.85
N ALA A 11 -12.41 -6.90 -4.55
CA ALA A 11 -11.84 -5.55 -4.46
C ALA A 11 -10.88 -5.43 -3.27
N VAL A 12 -11.23 -5.98 -2.09
CA VAL A 12 -10.34 -6.03 -0.92
C VAL A 12 -9.12 -6.91 -1.20
N GLY A 13 -9.29 -8.03 -1.89
CA GLY A 13 -8.18 -8.91 -2.29
C GLY A 13 -7.22 -8.24 -3.27
N LEU A 14 -7.74 -7.47 -4.23
CA LEU A 14 -6.95 -6.65 -5.14
C LEU A 14 -6.16 -5.59 -4.37
N ALA A 15 -6.79 -4.91 -3.41
CA ALA A 15 -6.12 -3.93 -2.56
C ALA A 15 -4.95 -4.54 -1.79
N ALA A 16 -5.18 -5.70 -1.15
CA ALA A 16 -4.14 -6.42 -0.44
C ALA A 16 -2.98 -6.81 -1.38
N ALA A 17 -3.27 -7.37 -2.55
CA ALA A 17 -2.23 -7.73 -3.52
C ALA A 17 -1.42 -6.52 -4.00
N ALA A 18 -2.10 -5.43 -4.36
CA ALA A 18 -1.45 -4.19 -4.81
C ALA A 18 -0.55 -3.60 -3.72
N SER A 19 -1.04 -3.55 -2.47
CA SER A 19 -0.24 -3.07 -1.32
C SER A 19 0.98 -3.95 -1.04
N LEU A 20 0.88 -5.27 -1.19
CA LEU A 20 2.00 -6.19 -1.00
C LEU A 20 3.07 -6.01 -2.09
N ILE A 21 2.67 -5.80 -3.34
CA ILE A 21 3.62 -5.53 -4.43
C ILE A 21 4.26 -4.15 -4.22
N GLY A 22 3.49 -3.14 -3.83
CA GLY A 22 4.01 -1.82 -3.45
C GLY A 22 5.01 -1.91 -2.30
N LEU A 23 4.72 -2.71 -1.27
CA LEU A 23 5.62 -2.99 -0.16
C LEU A 23 6.89 -3.72 -0.60
N ALA A 24 6.79 -4.72 -1.46
CA ALA A 24 7.95 -5.43 -1.99
C ALA A 24 8.89 -4.47 -2.73
N ILE A 25 8.33 -3.54 -3.52
CA ILE A 25 9.09 -2.49 -4.20
C ILE A 25 9.71 -1.52 -3.20
N TYR A 26 8.97 -1.10 -2.16
CA TYR A 26 9.51 -0.26 -1.09
C TYR A 26 10.74 -0.90 -0.43
N ILE A 27 10.63 -2.17 -0.03
CA ILE A 27 11.73 -2.91 0.59
C ILE A 27 12.89 -3.02 -0.38
N PHE A 28 12.64 -3.49 -1.60
CA PHE A 28 13.67 -3.66 -2.63
C PHE A 28 14.45 -2.37 -2.86
N THR A 29 13.76 -1.24 -3.09
CA THR A 29 14.41 0.06 -3.30
C THR A 29 15.11 0.60 -2.06
N SER A 30 14.68 0.23 -0.85
CA SER A 30 15.31 0.66 0.40
C SER A 30 16.58 -0.12 0.76
N VAL A 31 16.69 -1.38 0.33
CA VAL A 31 17.81 -2.27 0.70
C VAL A 31 18.80 -2.52 -0.44
N SER A 32 18.53 -1.96 -1.62
CA SER A 32 19.37 -2.17 -2.80
C SER A 32 19.73 -0.86 -3.49
N GLY A 33 20.75 -0.90 -4.35
CA GLY A 33 21.16 0.24 -5.15
C GLY A 33 21.62 1.43 -4.30
N TYR A 34 21.15 2.62 -4.66
CA TYR A 34 21.60 3.89 -4.07
C TYR A 34 21.26 4.02 -2.57
N LEU A 35 20.11 3.52 -2.15
CA LEU A 35 19.64 3.66 -0.76
C LEU A 35 20.16 2.57 0.20
N ALA A 36 20.93 1.59 -0.28
CA ALA A 36 21.36 0.45 0.54
C ALA A 36 22.22 0.85 1.76
N SER A 37 22.89 2.00 1.71
CA SER A 37 23.67 2.57 2.82
C SER A 37 22.84 3.46 3.76
N SER A 38 21.59 3.76 3.39
CA SER A 38 20.69 4.60 4.18
C SER A 38 19.91 3.78 5.20
N PRO A 39 19.59 4.34 6.38
CA PRO A 39 18.70 3.68 7.33
C PRO A 39 17.33 3.40 6.71
N VAL A 40 16.87 2.15 6.79
CA VAL A 40 15.54 1.75 6.33
C VAL A 40 14.49 2.19 7.35
N ASN A 41 13.44 2.88 6.89
CA ASN A 41 12.28 3.18 7.70
C ASN A 41 11.34 1.97 7.73
N TRP A 42 11.11 1.39 8.90
CA TRP A 42 10.27 0.20 9.03
C TRP A 42 8.78 0.51 9.19
N LEU A 43 8.40 1.80 9.30
CA LEU A 43 7.00 2.21 9.49
C LEU A 43 6.09 1.82 8.31
N PRO A 44 6.47 2.03 7.02
CA PRO A 44 5.67 1.53 5.90
C PRO A 44 5.49 0.02 5.90
N VAL A 45 6.50 -0.72 6.38
CA VAL A 45 6.46 -2.18 6.46
C VAL A 45 5.47 -2.63 7.52
N ALA A 46 5.55 -2.06 8.72
CA ALA A 46 4.63 -2.37 9.80
C ALA A 46 3.19 -1.95 9.45
N GLY A 47 3.00 -0.73 8.96
CA GLY A 47 1.68 -0.19 8.60
C GLY A 47 1.00 -1.03 7.52
N THR A 48 1.72 -1.35 6.45
CA THR A 48 1.19 -2.17 5.35
C THR A 48 0.95 -3.62 5.79
N GLY A 49 1.86 -4.19 6.59
CA GLY A 49 1.67 -5.53 7.16
C GLY A 49 0.39 -5.62 7.99
N ILE A 50 0.14 -4.65 8.87
CA ILE A 50 -1.09 -4.59 9.66
C ILE A 50 -2.32 -4.39 8.76
N ALA A 51 -2.25 -3.49 7.78
CA ALA A 51 -3.36 -3.25 6.84
C ALA A 51 -3.73 -4.52 6.06
N VAL A 52 -2.76 -5.28 5.58
CA VAL A 52 -2.95 -6.55 4.88
C VAL A 52 -3.57 -7.61 5.79
N ILE A 53 -3.13 -7.69 7.05
CA ILE A 53 -3.73 -8.61 8.03
C ILE A 53 -5.21 -8.25 8.25
N LEU A 54 -5.53 -6.96 8.43
CA LEU A 54 -6.91 -6.50 8.57
C LEU A 54 -7.77 -6.85 7.34
N MET A 55 -7.25 -6.62 6.13
CA MET A 55 -7.93 -6.98 4.88
C MET A 55 -8.14 -8.50 4.75
N ALA A 56 -7.14 -9.31 5.12
CA ALA A 56 -7.28 -10.76 5.13
C ALA A 56 -8.34 -11.23 6.13
N VAL A 57 -8.35 -10.65 7.34
CA VAL A 57 -9.37 -10.94 8.36
C VAL A 57 -10.76 -10.57 7.85
N LEU A 58 -10.92 -9.45 7.14
CA LEU A 58 -12.19 -9.09 6.49
C LEU A 58 -12.65 -10.17 5.49
N ILE A 59 -11.77 -10.62 4.60
CA ILE A 59 -12.13 -11.63 3.58
C ILE A 59 -12.50 -12.97 4.22
N PHE A 60 -11.71 -13.45 5.20
CA PHE A 60 -11.85 -14.81 5.73
C PHE A 60 -12.83 -14.92 6.92
N MET A 61 -13.11 -13.83 7.63
CA MET A 61 -13.89 -13.84 8.86
C MET A 61 -15.08 -12.88 8.85
N LYS A 62 -15.54 -12.41 7.68
CA LYS A 62 -16.66 -11.45 7.56
C LYS A 62 -17.91 -11.78 8.38
N GLN A 63 -18.27 -13.06 8.47
CA GLN A 63 -19.49 -13.49 9.19
C GLN A 63 -19.38 -13.41 10.72
N LYS A 64 -18.19 -13.15 11.27
CA LYS A 64 -17.95 -13.05 12.72
C LYS A 64 -17.97 -11.61 13.24
N PHE A 65 -18.04 -10.62 12.36
CA PHE A 65 -17.93 -9.22 12.74
C PHE A 65 -19.26 -8.49 12.56
N SER A 66 -19.50 -7.50 13.43
CA SER A 66 -20.56 -6.53 13.21
C SER A 66 -20.22 -5.64 12.01
N LEU A 67 -21.24 -5.03 11.42
CA LEU A 67 -21.08 -4.10 10.31
C LEU A 67 -20.06 -2.99 10.63
N LEU A 68 -20.22 -2.37 11.80
CA LEU A 68 -19.35 -1.30 12.29
C LEU A 68 -17.89 -1.76 12.44
N ALA A 69 -17.66 -2.98 12.93
CA ALA A 69 -16.31 -3.52 13.09
C ALA A 69 -15.65 -3.73 11.71
N ALA A 70 -16.39 -4.28 10.75
CA ALA A 70 -15.88 -4.48 9.40
C ALA A 70 -15.54 -3.15 8.70
N ASP A 71 -16.40 -2.13 8.84
CA ASP A 71 -16.14 -0.80 8.27
C ASP A 71 -14.94 -0.13 8.95
N SER A 72 -14.82 -0.25 10.27
CA SER A 72 -13.69 0.30 11.02
C SER A 72 -12.36 -0.35 10.61
N MET A 73 -12.35 -1.66 10.35
CA MET A 73 -11.17 -2.36 9.83
C MET A 73 -10.79 -1.86 8.43
N MET A 74 -11.76 -1.64 7.55
CA MET A 74 -11.52 -1.15 6.20
C MET A 74 -10.98 0.29 6.20
N ILE A 75 -11.56 1.17 7.03
CA ILE A 75 -11.08 2.55 7.23
C ILE A 75 -9.68 2.53 7.86
N GLY A 76 -9.45 1.65 8.84
CA GLY A 76 -8.16 1.45 9.47
C GLY A 76 -7.08 1.00 8.49
N SER A 77 -7.39 0.04 7.61
CA SER A 77 -6.51 -0.39 6.52
C SER A 77 -6.15 0.77 5.60
N ALA A 78 -7.15 1.54 5.14
CA ALA A 78 -6.90 2.70 4.27
C ALA A 78 -6.03 3.76 4.95
N ALA A 79 -6.29 4.08 6.22
CA ALA A 79 -5.48 5.04 6.98
C ALA A 79 -4.01 4.58 7.14
N LEU A 80 -3.80 3.28 7.39
CA LEU A 80 -2.46 2.70 7.49
C LEU A 80 -1.72 2.69 6.15
N LEU A 81 -2.41 2.41 5.04
CA LEU A 81 -1.83 2.48 3.70
C LEU A 81 -1.48 3.91 3.33
N LEU A 82 -2.36 4.89 3.59
CA LEU A 82 -2.09 6.32 3.40
C LEU A 82 -0.88 6.79 4.21
N TYR A 83 -0.77 6.38 5.48
CA TYR A 83 0.40 6.70 6.29
C TYR A 83 1.67 6.04 5.75
N SER A 84 1.58 4.80 5.26
CA SER A 84 2.70 4.09 4.63
C SER A 84 3.15 4.78 3.33
N ILE A 85 2.21 5.29 2.53
CA ILE A 85 2.48 6.13 1.36
C ILE A 85 3.25 7.39 1.76
N TYR A 86 2.77 8.09 2.79
CA TYR A 86 3.41 9.32 3.28
C TYR A 86 4.87 9.09 3.65
N GLU A 87 5.15 8.07 4.46
CA GLU A 87 6.51 7.71 4.89
C GLU A 87 7.39 7.24 3.72
N PHE A 88 6.83 6.49 2.75
CA PHE A 88 7.54 6.11 1.53
C PHE A 88 7.94 7.36 0.72
N VAL A 89 7.00 8.26 0.45
CA VAL A 89 7.25 9.48 -0.31
C VAL A 89 8.30 10.35 0.39
N LEU A 90 8.18 10.58 1.69
CA LEU A 90 9.16 11.34 2.45
C LEU A 90 10.58 10.78 2.32
N GLY A 91 10.71 9.45 2.38
CA GLY A 91 12.01 8.79 2.22
C GLY A 91 12.62 8.91 0.82
N ARG A 92 11.89 9.48 -0.17
CA ARG A 92 12.29 9.62 -1.59
C ARG A 92 12.34 11.07 -2.06
N VAL A 93 12.02 12.03 -1.19
CA VAL A 93 12.05 13.47 -1.54
C VAL A 93 13.44 13.91 -1.99
N SER A 94 14.51 13.46 -1.32
CA SER A 94 15.87 13.80 -1.72
C SER A 94 16.21 13.27 -3.11
N LEU A 95 15.83 12.02 -3.41
CA LEU A 95 16.03 11.44 -4.74
C LEU A 95 15.30 12.25 -5.82
N ALA A 96 14.06 12.66 -5.53
CA ALA A 96 13.28 13.49 -6.44
C ALA A 96 13.89 14.88 -6.62
N ALA A 97 14.45 15.46 -5.55
CA ALA A 97 15.18 16.72 -5.59
C ALA A 97 16.39 16.63 -6.54
N ASP A 98 17.22 15.60 -6.35
CA ASP A 98 18.45 15.45 -7.12
C ASP A 98 18.15 15.11 -8.60
N VAL A 99 17.23 14.17 -8.86
CA VAL A 99 16.93 13.72 -10.23
C VAL A 99 16.16 14.78 -11.04
N TYR A 100 15.17 15.47 -10.46
CA TYR A 100 14.29 16.36 -11.21
C TYR A 100 14.66 17.85 -11.11
N PHE A 101 15.32 18.29 -10.03
CA PHE A 101 15.65 19.71 -9.85
C PHE A 101 17.15 20.01 -10.05
N ILE A 102 18.04 19.04 -9.89
CA ILE A 102 19.49 19.21 -10.11
C ILE A 102 20.04 18.12 -11.07
N PRO A 103 19.52 18.04 -12.31
CA PRO A 103 19.65 16.85 -13.16
C PRO A 103 21.07 16.54 -13.67
N VAL A 104 22.06 17.39 -13.39
CA VAL A 104 23.44 17.26 -13.90
C VAL A 104 24.40 16.59 -12.91
N ASN A 105 23.98 16.29 -11.68
CA ASN A 105 24.89 15.84 -10.63
C ASN A 105 24.33 14.71 -9.74
N TYR A 106 23.85 13.62 -10.34
CA TYR A 106 23.42 12.43 -9.60
C TYR A 106 23.89 11.13 -10.28
N PRO A 107 24.18 10.05 -9.52
CA PRO A 107 24.55 8.75 -10.10
C PRO A 107 23.34 8.06 -10.76
N PRO A 108 23.50 7.32 -11.86
CA PRO A 108 22.37 6.65 -12.53
C PRO A 108 21.51 5.73 -11.63
N SER A 109 22.12 5.16 -10.58
CA SER A 109 21.44 4.33 -9.59
C SER A 109 20.38 5.08 -8.76
N GLU A 110 20.51 6.39 -8.61
CA GLU A 110 19.55 7.25 -7.90
C GLU A 110 18.26 7.44 -8.70
N ALA A 111 18.37 7.75 -10.00
CA ALA A 111 17.20 7.79 -10.89
C ALA A 111 16.51 6.43 -10.99
N ALA A 112 17.27 5.32 -11.05
CA ALA A 112 16.70 3.98 -11.04
C ALA A 112 15.90 3.72 -9.75
N ALA A 113 16.46 4.06 -8.58
CA ALA A 113 15.77 3.92 -7.30
C ALA A 113 14.48 4.76 -7.25
N LEU A 114 14.50 5.99 -7.76
CA LEU A 114 13.33 6.86 -7.81
C LEU A 114 12.24 6.31 -8.75
N HIS A 115 12.60 5.95 -9.99
CA HIS A 115 11.62 5.47 -10.97
C HIS A 115 10.95 4.16 -10.53
N ILE A 116 11.71 3.23 -9.95
CA ILE A 116 11.16 2.00 -9.37
C ILE A 116 10.25 2.35 -8.17
N SER A 117 10.66 3.31 -7.33
CA SER A 117 9.84 3.77 -6.20
C SER A 117 8.50 4.35 -6.65
N ILE A 118 8.45 5.07 -7.77
CA ILE A 118 7.20 5.61 -8.35
C ILE A 118 6.24 4.46 -8.72
N ALA A 119 6.73 3.35 -9.28
CA ALA A 119 5.90 2.18 -9.55
C ALA A 119 5.29 1.60 -8.25
N GLY A 120 6.08 1.55 -7.17
CA GLY A 120 5.59 1.14 -5.85
C GLY A 120 4.52 2.08 -5.29
N LEU A 121 4.72 3.39 -5.44
CA LEU A 121 3.76 4.41 -5.02
C LEU A 121 2.42 4.29 -5.77
N VAL A 122 2.46 4.09 -7.09
CA VAL A 122 1.25 3.88 -7.90
C VAL A 122 0.45 2.67 -7.43
N LEU A 123 1.13 1.58 -7.04
CA LEU A 123 0.48 0.38 -6.52
C LEU A 123 -0.19 0.61 -5.16
N TYR A 124 0.45 1.39 -4.27
CA TYR A 124 -0.20 1.79 -3.03
C TYR A 124 -1.45 2.64 -3.27
N PHE A 125 -1.39 3.62 -4.19
CA PHE A 125 -2.57 4.39 -4.58
C PHE A 125 -3.68 3.52 -5.17
N ALA A 126 -3.32 2.53 -5.99
CA ALA A 126 -4.28 1.57 -6.53
C ALA A 126 -4.92 0.72 -5.42
N ALA A 127 -4.17 0.39 -4.37
CA ALA A 127 -4.70 -0.33 -3.21
C ALA A 127 -5.74 0.49 -2.44
N ASP A 128 -5.45 1.76 -2.14
CA ASP A 128 -6.41 2.65 -1.49
C ASP A 128 -7.65 2.89 -2.35
N LEU A 129 -7.48 3.07 -3.66
CA LEU A 129 -8.61 3.21 -4.58
C LEU A 129 -9.49 1.94 -4.58
N ALA A 130 -8.88 0.76 -4.56
CA ALA A 130 -9.60 -0.50 -4.48
C ALA A 130 -10.37 -0.65 -3.15
N LEU A 131 -9.82 -0.21 -2.02
CA LEU A 131 -10.52 -0.16 -0.74
C LEU A 131 -11.72 0.80 -0.77
N ILE A 132 -11.55 1.98 -1.37
CA ILE A 132 -12.64 2.94 -1.53
C ILE A 132 -13.77 2.34 -2.38
N ILE A 133 -13.43 1.69 -3.50
CA ILE A 133 -14.40 1.00 -4.35
C ILE A 133 -15.13 -0.11 -3.58
N ALA A 134 -14.40 -0.93 -2.81
CA ALA A 134 -14.98 -1.98 -1.98
C ALA A 134 -15.98 -1.42 -0.97
N ALA A 135 -15.67 -0.28 -0.34
CA ALA A 135 -16.56 0.38 0.60
C ALA A 135 -17.88 0.82 -0.02
N PHE A 136 -17.84 1.38 -1.23
CA PHE A 136 -19.05 1.79 -1.94
C PHE A 136 -19.87 0.61 -2.48
N MET A 137 -19.20 -0.47 -2.90
CA MET A 137 -19.87 -1.68 -3.37
C MET A 137 -20.68 -2.34 -2.25
N LYS A 138 -20.08 -2.50 -1.07
CA LYS A 138 -20.76 -3.03 0.12
C LYS A 138 -22.04 -2.26 0.44
N ARG A 139 -21.97 -0.92 0.45
CA ARG A 139 -23.14 -0.05 0.69
C ARG A 139 -24.25 -0.23 -0.34
N SER A 140 -23.92 -0.63 -1.57
CA SER A 140 -24.93 -0.90 -2.60
C SER A 140 -25.60 -2.26 -2.43
N GLU A 141 -24.93 -3.23 -1.82
CA GLU A 141 -25.48 -4.57 -1.55
C GLU A 141 -26.44 -4.56 -0.35
N GLU A 142 -26.36 -3.55 0.52
CA GLU A 142 -27.22 -3.36 1.71
C GLU A 142 -28.53 -2.60 1.44
N LYS A 143 -28.72 -2.04 0.24
CA LYS A 143 -29.97 -1.35 -0.17
C LYS A 143 -30.94 -2.30 -0.86
#